data_AF-A0A101WWG2-F1
#
_entry.id   AF-A0A101WWG2-F1
#
_cell.length_a   1.000
_cell.length_b   1.000
_cell.length_c   1.000
_cell.angle_alpha   90.00
_cell.angle_beta   90.00
_cell.angle_gamma   90.00
#
_symmetry.space_group_name_H-M   'P 1'
#
loop_
_entity.id
_entity.type
_entity.pdbx_description
1 polymer ?
#
loop_
_entity_poly.entity_id
_entity_poly.type
_entity_poly.pdbx_seq_one_letter_code
_entity_poly.pdbx_strand_id
1 'polypeptide(L)' 'MECNNDRVRSIVDGLGDKEPLEAYQTLIEENCFGRAMIYDVGGKYLVYMKDEENACIEETNSINRARDLAKAFVDSVCS' A
#
# COMPACT_ATOMS: atom_id res chain seq x y z
N MET A 1 10.72 -3.63 0.20
CA MET A 1 9.98 -2.50 -0.36
C MET A 1 10.50 -2.16 -1.74
N GLU A 2 9.62 -1.99 -2.72
CA GLU A 2 9.92 -1.50 -4.07
C GLU A 2 9.15 -0.20 -4.31
N CYS A 3 9.85 0.87 -4.65
CA CYS A 3 9.28 2.23 -4.83
C CYS A 3 9.55 2.80 -6.23
N ASN A 4 10.14 2.01 -7.13
CA ASN A 4 10.32 2.44 -8.50
C ASN A 4 8.95 2.56 -9.19
N ASN A 5 8.59 3.79 -9.59
CA ASN A 5 7.28 4.11 -10.15
C ASN A 5 6.88 3.22 -11.34
N ASP A 6 7.79 2.91 -12.27
CA ASP A 6 7.47 2.08 -13.44
C ASP A 6 7.13 0.64 -13.03
N ARG A 7 7.88 0.11 -12.07
CA ARG A 7 7.68 -1.26 -11.57
C ARG A 7 6.44 -1.37 -10.69
N VAL A 8 6.23 -0.39 -9.81
CA VAL A 8 5.02 -0.28 -8.99
C VAL A 8 3.80 -0.20 -9.88
N ARG A 9 3.82 0.64 -10.92
CA ARG A 9 2.73 0.78 -11.87
C ARG A 9 2.43 -0.51 -12.61
N SER A 10 3.46 -1.19 -13.14
CA SER A 10 3.30 -2.48 -13.81
C SER A 10 2.61 -3.53 -12.92
N ILE A 11 2.96 -3.56 -11.63
CA ILE A 11 2.38 -4.49 -10.67
C ILE A 11 0.94 -4.12 -10.31
N VAL A 12 0.66 -2.82 -10.10
CA VAL A 12 -0.70 -2.32 -9.82
C VAL A 12 -1.62 -2.52 -11.02
N ASP A 13 -1.16 -2.25 -12.24
CA ASP A 13 -1.91 -2.52 -13.47
C ASP A 13 -2.24 -4.01 -13.61
N GLY A 14 -1.33 -4.88 -13.15
CA GLY A 14 -1.53 -6.34 -13.08
C GLY A 14 -2.58 -6.79 -12.04
N LEU A 15 -2.96 -5.95 -11.08
CA LEU A 15 -4.06 -6.24 -10.16
C LEU A 15 -5.43 -6.10 -10.85
N GLY A 16 -5.52 -5.37 -11.96
CA GLY A 16 -6.76 -5.15 -12.71
C GLY A 16 -7.88 -4.56 -11.84
N ASP A 17 -9.09 -5.11 -11.95
CA ASP A 17 -10.27 -4.69 -11.19
C ASP A 17 -10.36 -5.33 -9.79
N LYS A 18 -9.26 -5.89 -9.27
CA LYS A 18 -9.27 -6.57 -7.98
C LYS A 18 -9.45 -5.56 -6.85
N GLU A 19 -10.46 -5.75 -6.03
CA GLU A 19 -10.66 -4.93 -4.84
C GLU A 19 -9.62 -5.27 -3.76
N PRO A 20 -9.11 -4.26 -3.02
CA PRO A 20 -8.25 -4.52 -1.88
C PRO A 20 -9.06 -5.22 -0.77
N LEU A 21 -8.42 -6.15 -0.08
CA LEU A 21 -8.97 -6.77 1.12
C LEU A 21 -9.19 -5.73 2.23
N GLU A 22 -8.20 -4.87 2.42
CA GLU A 22 -8.19 -3.84 3.45
C GLU A 22 -7.53 -2.56 2.90
N ALA A 23 -8.01 -1.41 3.36
CA ALA A 23 -7.44 -0.12 3.03
C ALA A 23 -7.28 0.73 4.30
N TYR A 24 -6.15 1.39 4.39
CA TYR A 24 -5.78 2.33 5.45
C TYR A 24 -5.50 3.67 4.79
N GLN A 25 -5.95 4.75 5.41
CA GLN A 25 -5.68 6.10 4.91
C GLN A 25 -5.57 7.08 6.07
N THR A 26 -4.82 8.15 5.88
CA THR A 26 -4.79 9.28 6.81
C THR A 26 -6.18 9.90 6.88
N LEU A 27 -6.60 10.28 8.08
CA LEU A 27 -7.80 11.10 8.25
C LEU A 27 -7.41 12.51 7.80
N ILE A 28 -8.22 13.10 6.91
CA ILE A 28 -7.94 14.36 6.20
C ILE A 28 -7.52 15.48 7.19
N GLU A 29 -6.22 15.63 7.40
CA GLU A 29 -5.59 16.84 7.94
C GLU A 29 -4.96 17.57 6.74
N GLU A 30 -5.12 18.89 6.71
CA GLU A 30 -4.65 19.72 5.59
C GLU A 30 -3.13 19.50 5.39
N ASN A 31 -2.75 18.93 4.23
CA ASN A 31 -1.38 18.60 3.79
C ASN A 31 -0.75 17.28 4.28
N CYS A 32 -1.55 16.27 4.67
CA CYS A 32 -1.02 14.92 4.87
C CYS A 32 -1.88 13.83 4.21
N PHE A 33 -1.42 13.31 3.08
CA PHE A 33 -2.07 12.19 2.38
C PHE A 33 -1.17 10.96 2.39
N GLY A 34 -1.57 9.94 3.16
CA GLY A 34 -1.00 8.60 3.10
C GLY A 34 -2.10 7.57 2.91
N ARG A 35 -1.96 6.66 1.94
CA ARG A 35 -2.89 5.56 1.69
C ARG A 35 -2.14 4.25 1.52
N ALA A 36 -2.61 3.20 2.19
CA ALA A 36 -2.13 1.84 2.01
C ALA A 36 -3.29 0.90 1.69
N MET A 37 -3.10 -0.04 0.76
CA MET A 37 -4.09 -1.00 0.31
C MET A 37 -3.47 -2.41 0.28
N ILE A 38 -4.18 -3.40 0.79
CA ILE A 38 -3.71 -4.79 0.85
C ILE A 38 -4.50 -5.63 -0.14
N TYR A 39 -3.81 -6.34 -1.02
CA TYR A 39 -4.39 -7.25 -2.01
C TYR A 39 -3.92 -8.67 -1.74
N ASP A 40 -4.80 -9.66 -1.86
CA ASP A 40 -4.38 -11.06 -1.96
C ASP A 40 -4.04 -11.39 -3.41
N VAL A 41 -2.85 -11.93 -3.64
CA VAL A 41 -2.32 -12.30 -4.94
C VAL A 41 -1.80 -13.74 -4.86
N GLY A 42 -2.74 -14.70 -4.93
CA GLY A 42 -2.41 -16.12 -5.07
C GLY A 42 -1.66 -16.70 -3.89
N GLY A 43 -2.04 -16.37 -2.65
CA GLY A 43 -1.41 -16.88 -1.44
C GLY A 43 -0.29 -16.00 -0.88
N LYS A 44 -0.08 -14.83 -1.48
CA LYS A 44 0.70 -13.73 -0.92
C LYS A 44 -0.16 -12.50 -0.76
N TYR A 45 0.25 -11.61 0.14
CA TYR A 45 -0.34 -10.29 0.31
C TYR A 45 0.58 -9.24 -0.27
N LEU A 46 0.03 -8.42 -1.17
CA LEU A 46 0.68 -7.25 -1.71
C LEU A 46 0.14 -6.01 -1.01
N VAL A 47 1.04 -5.22 -0.44
CA VAL A 47 0.73 -3.94 0.20
C VAL A 47 1.14 -2.83 -0.75
N TYR A 48 0.18 -2.12 -1.31
CA TYR A 48 0.41 -0.91 -2.08
C TYR A 48 0.31 0.31 -1.17
N MET A 49 1.35 1.12 -1.11
CA MET A 49 1.47 2.32 -0.27
C MET A 49 1.68 3.52 -1.18
N LYS A 50 0.99 4.61 -0.90
CA LYS A 50 1.07 5.84 -1.68
C LYS A 50 0.96 7.05 -0.77
N ASP A 51 1.85 8.00 -0.94
CA ASP A 51 1.76 9.34 -0.36
C ASP A 51 1.63 10.42 -1.47
N GLU A 52 1.85 11.69 -1.13
CA GLU A 52 1.79 12.80 -2.08
C GLU A 52 2.85 12.73 -3.18
N GLU A 53 4.01 12.14 -2.90
CA GLU A 53 5.19 12.17 -3.76
C GLU A 53 5.54 10.81 -4.36
N ASN A 54 5.23 9.72 -3.65
CA ASN A 54 5.74 8.38 -3.92
C ASN A 54 4.64 7.31 -3.89
N ALA A 55 4.88 6.24 -4.63
CA ALA A 55 4.14 4.99 -4.52
C ALA A 55 5.13 3.83 -4.36
N CYS A 56 4.85 2.95 -3.41
CA CYS A 56 5.66 1.79 -3.09
C CYS A 56 4.78 0.55 -2.96
N ILE A 57 5.39 -0.62 -3.15
CA ILE A 57 4.78 -1.91 -2.87
C ILE A 57 5.67 -2.75 -1.96
N GLU A 58 5.04 -3.63 -1.20
CA GLU A 58 5.71 -4.70 -0.47
C GLU A 58 4.91 -6.01 -0.59
N GLU A 59 5.59 -7.12 -0.83
CA GLU A 59 4.98 -8.45 -0.76
C GLU A 59 5.30 -9.13 0.58
N THR A 60 4.32 -9.83 1.13
CA THR A 60 4.48 -10.64 2.34
C THR A 60 3.58 -11.87 2.30
N ASN A 61 4.00 -12.94 2.97
CA ASN A 61 3.20 -14.16 3.08
C ASN A 61 2.27 -14.17 4.31
N SER A 62 2.20 -13.06 5.05
CA SER A 62 1.42 -12.93 6.29
C SER A 62 0.52 -11.70 6.26
N ILE A 63 -0.78 -11.91 6.43
CA ILE A 63 -1.77 -10.82 6.48
C ILE A 63 -1.51 -9.89 7.66
N ASN A 64 -1.10 -10.41 8.82
CA ASN A 64 -0.77 -9.58 9.98
C ASN A 64 0.41 -8.66 9.67
N ARG A 65 1.45 -9.19 9.01
CA ARG A 65 2.59 -8.37 8.57
C ARG A 65 2.17 -7.32 7.54
N ALA A 66 1.25 -7.64 6.64
CA ALA A 66 0.71 -6.69 5.67
C ALA A 66 -0.03 -5.53 6.35
N ARG A 67 -0.86 -5.84 7.35
CA ARG A 67 -1.57 -4.85 8.17
C ARG A 67 -0.61 -3.96 8.95
N ASP A 68 0.40 -4.56 9.59
CA ASP A 68 1.42 -3.82 10.35
C ASP A 68 2.18 -2.84 9.44
N LEU A 69 2.54 -3.28 8.22
CA LEU A 69 3.19 -2.42 7.22
C LEU A 69 2.29 -1.28 6.76
N ALA A 70 1.03 -1.59 6.39
CA ALA A 70 0.07 -0.61 5.91
C ALA A 70 -0.21 0.46 6.97
N LYS A 71 -0.40 0.05 8.22
CA LYS A 71 -0.63 0.96 9.34
C LYS A 71 0.61 1.80 9.65
N ALA A 72 1.78 1.17 9.78
CA ALA A 72 3.03 1.89 10.05
C ALA A 72 3.35 2.93 8.97
N PHE A 73 3.06 2.63 7.70
CA PHE A 73 3.19 3.59 6.62
C PHE A 73 2.28 4.79 6.82
N VAL A 74 0.97 4.58 6.94
CA VAL A 74 -0.01 5.67 7.11
C VAL A 74 0.31 6.53 8.34
N ASP A 75 0.65 5.90 9.46
CA ASP A 75 1.03 6.60 10.70
C ASP A 75 2.31 7.44 10.50
N SER A 76 3.27 6.98 9.68
CA SER A 76 4.54 7.69 9.43
C SER A 76 4.42 8.91 8.52
N VAL A 77 3.40 8.99 7.66
CA VAL A 77 3.28 10.09 6.68
C VAL A 77 2.86 11.40 7.36
N CYS A 78 2.12 11.35 8.47
CA CYS A 78 1.69 12.53 9.24
C CYS A 78 2.50 12.77 10.52
N SER A 79 3.67 12.15 10.66
CA SER A 79 4.55 12.26 11.83
C SER A 79 5.63 13.33 11.70
#